data_AF-A0A0B1U1M1-F1
#
_entry.id   AF-A0A0B1U1M1-F1
#
_cell.length_a   1.000
_cell.length_b   1.000
_cell.length_c   1.000
_cell.angle_alpha   90.00
_cell.angle_beta   90.00
_cell.angle_gamma   90.00
#
_symmetry.space_group_name_H-M   'P 1'
#
loop_
_entity.id
_entity.type
_entity.pdbx_description
1 polymer ?
#
loop_
_entity_poly.entity_id
_entity_poly.type
_entity_poly.pdbx_seq_one_letter_code
_entity_poly.pdbx_strand_id
1 'polypeptide(L)'
;MSGIDLEHILDDMGQPMHDDSSVAPAEPHEPNFLSAEQMQRLDAAFTAWVSKAKGKRSVVSRNRARLVFLLLRATGAKLGEILAIDDRTDFVLAYRKVLLGGGKGEDAKPRREVYLPGELHAELKQLLRDPDYTPHRGGIFHLDQGYMRRVIYDRASEAGIPKHLANPNTLRRSRAVELLHNGVPLTVVQRILGHLTANSTAAFLDLPEEEQKRMEKHFLDRENRRSAGVHNTFFGKVATVEIGEIQSRLTVRTLGGHLLTAIISTKSLESLGLREGGLATARIKAPWVTLDAAPAEDATGAENRFRGVVERVTQGGDAAEVVVVLTDGTKLSATVGLDALRDMHLGQGDGVWAGASAFSVIVAAG
;
A
#
# COMPACT_ATOMS: atom_id res chain seq x y z
N MET A 1 11.62 11.58 27.44
CA MET A 1 11.58 12.19 26.10
C MET A 1 12.74 11.64 25.30
N SER A 2 12.45 10.77 24.34
CA SER A 2 13.33 10.49 23.19
C SER A 2 12.41 9.93 22.11
N GLY A 3 12.33 10.65 20.99
CA GLY A 3 11.55 10.27 19.83
C GLY A 3 12.00 8.93 19.29
N ILE A 4 11.05 8.17 18.76
CA ILE A 4 11.32 6.88 18.13
C ILE A 4 11.89 7.19 16.75
N ASP A 5 13.19 6.93 16.59
CA ASP A 5 13.90 6.99 15.31
C ASP A 5 13.43 5.85 14.41
N LEU A 6 12.69 6.19 13.35
CA LEU A 6 12.17 5.26 12.35
C LEU A 6 13.26 4.65 11.45
N GLU A 7 14.51 5.15 11.55
CA GLU A 7 15.66 4.62 10.81
C GLU A 7 16.19 3.30 11.40
N HIS A 8 15.92 3.00 12.68
CA HIS A 8 16.56 1.85 13.35
C HIS A 8 15.86 0.50 13.14
N ILE A 9 14.74 0.43 12.42
CA ILE A 9 13.98 -0.83 12.21
C ILE A 9 14.47 -1.61 10.96
N LEU A 10 15.41 -1.07 10.17
CA LEU A 10 15.88 -1.70 8.93
C LEU A 10 17.37 -2.09 8.88
N ASP A 11 18.16 -1.82 9.93
CA ASP A 11 19.63 -1.97 9.88
C ASP A 11 20.22 -3.17 10.62
N ASP A 12 19.43 -4.04 11.28
CA ASP A 12 20.00 -5.21 11.95
C ASP A 12 20.20 -6.40 10.99
N MET A 13 21.19 -6.26 10.10
CA MET A 13 21.86 -7.37 9.43
C MET A 13 23.37 -7.15 9.43
N GLY A 14 23.98 -7.44 10.58
CA GLY A 14 25.35 -7.92 10.74
C GLY A 14 26.47 -7.26 9.94
N GLN A 15 27.26 -6.42 10.61
CA GLN A 15 28.64 -6.12 10.23
C GLN A 15 29.53 -6.11 11.50
N PRO A 16 30.77 -6.64 11.44
CA PRO A 16 31.71 -6.58 12.56
C PRO A 16 32.46 -5.22 12.63
N MET A 17 33.00 -4.93 13.82
CA MET A 17 33.96 -3.86 14.21
C MET A 17 35.07 -3.63 13.16
N HIS A 18 35.71 -2.47 12.92
CA HIS A 18 36.02 -1.21 13.61
C HIS A 18 36.40 -0.16 12.53
N ASP A 19 36.22 1.15 12.74
CA ASP A 19 37.29 2.12 13.12
C ASP A 19 36.76 3.57 13.08
N ASP A 20 37.32 4.39 13.96
CA ASP A 20 36.84 5.68 14.44
C ASP A 20 37.47 6.85 13.66
N SER A 21 36.67 7.64 12.91
CA SER A 21 37.06 9.03 12.56
C SER A 21 35.87 9.85 12.03
N SER A 22 35.47 10.86 12.82
CA SER A 22 34.79 12.12 12.48
C SER A 22 33.82 12.14 11.28
N VAL A 23 32.51 12.20 11.55
CA VAL A 23 31.49 12.48 10.52
C VAL A 23 30.82 13.82 10.83
N ALA A 24 30.96 14.76 9.88
CA ALA A 24 30.26 16.04 9.82
C ALA A 24 28.73 15.82 9.70
N PRO A 25 27.87 16.84 9.95
CA PRO A 25 26.42 16.67 9.94
C PRO A 25 25.95 16.17 8.57
N ALA A 26 25.30 15.00 8.54
CA ALA A 26 24.77 14.38 7.33
C ALA A 26 23.70 15.27 6.69
N GLU A 27 23.86 15.57 5.40
CA GLU A 27 22.81 16.18 4.59
C GLU A 27 21.56 15.27 4.56
N PRO A 28 20.34 15.82 4.47
CA PRO A 28 19.11 15.03 4.46
C PRO A 28 19.12 14.01 3.31
N HIS A 29 19.16 12.72 3.67
CA HIS A 29 19.19 11.63 2.70
C HIS A 29 17.92 11.64 1.83
N GLU A 30 18.10 11.74 0.51
CA GLU A 30 16.99 11.65 -0.44
C GLU A 30 16.25 10.31 -0.31
N PRO A 31 14.90 10.31 -0.36
CA PRO A 31 14.11 9.10 -0.20
C PRO A 31 14.43 8.05 -1.28
N ASN A 32 14.78 6.83 -0.86
CA ASN A 32 15.16 5.73 -1.75
C ASN A 32 13.93 4.97 -2.30
N PHE A 33 13.03 5.71 -2.96
CA PHE A 33 11.87 5.24 -3.72
C PHE A 33 11.52 6.23 -4.84
N LEU A 34 10.77 5.77 -5.86
CA LEU A 34 10.28 6.62 -6.94
C LEU A 34 8.96 7.27 -6.54
N SER A 35 8.81 8.57 -6.85
CA SER A 35 7.52 9.26 -6.79
C SER A 35 6.56 8.74 -7.87
N ALA A 36 5.26 9.02 -7.70
CA ALA A 36 4.24 8.65 -8.69
C ALA A 36 4.54 9.23 -10.09
N GLU A 37 5.06 10.46 -10.15
CA GLU A 37 5.45 11.12 -11.41
C GLU A 37 6.67 10.46 -12.05
N GLN A 38 7.73 10.18 -11.28
CA GLN A 38 8.91 9.45 -11.78
C GLN A 38 8.52 8.07 -12.33
N MET A 39 7.64 7.38 -11.60
CA MET A 39 7.13 6.08 -11.96
C MET A 39 6.28 6.12 -13.24
N GLN A 40 5.44 7.16 -13.44
CA GLN A 40 4.73 7.41 -14.70
C GLN A 40 5.68 7.70 -15.88
N ARG A 41 6.73 8.50 -15.68
CA ARG A 41 7.75 8.76 -16.72
C ARG A 41 8.47 7.47 -17.12
N LEU A 42 8.75 6.58 -16.16
CA LEU A 42 9.37 5.29 -16.44
C LEU A 42 8.47 4.37 -17.27
N ASP A 43 7.16 4.28 -16.95
CA ASP A 43 6.18 3.55 -17.77
C ASP A 43 6.14 4.07 -19.22
N ALA A 44 6.13 5.39 -19.38
CA ALA A 44 6.11 6.05 -20.67
C ALA A 44 7.39 5.72 -21.47
N ALA A 45 8.56 5.72 -20.83
CA ALA A 45 9.83 5.35 -21.44
C ALA A 45 9.85 3.89 -21.92
N PHE A 46 9.30 2.95 -21.14
CA PHE A 46 9.13 1.55 -21.57
C PHE A 46 8.18 1.43 -22.76
N THR A 47 7.06 2.15 -22.75
CA THR A 47 6.06 2.11 -23.83
C THR A 47 6.63 2.69 -25.13
N ALA A 48 7.32 3.82 -25.06
CA ALA A 48 8.00 4.44 -26.19
C ALA A 48 9.14 3.57 -26.76
N TRP A 49 9.82 2.81 -25.89
CA TRP A 49 10.86 1.89 -26.32
C TRP A 49 10.33 0.71 -27.13
N VAL A 50 9.19 0.14 -26.70
CA VAL A 50 8.52 -0.94 -27.43
C VAL A 50 8.00 -0.42 -28.78
N SER A 51 7.39 0.77 -28.83
CA SER A 51 6.86 1.34 -30.09
C SER A 51 7.92 1.64 -31.14
N LYS A 52 9.16 1.96 -30.72
CA LYS A 52 10.32 2.16 -31.62
C LYS A 52 10.89 0.86 -32.20
N ALA A 53 10.38 -0.32 -31.82
CA ALA A 53 10.90 -1.59 -32.30
C ALA A 53 10.59 -1.80 -33.79
N LYS A 54 11.60 -2.20 -34.58
CA LYS A 54 11.42 -2.55 -35.99
C LYS A 54 11.27 -4.06 -36.15
N GLY A 55 10.13 -4.49 -36.68
CA GLY A 55 9.84 -5.89 -36.96
C GLY A 55 9.31 -6.69 -35.77
N LYS A 56 8.52 -7.72 -36.06
CA LYS A 56 7.75 -8.51 -35.08
C LYS A 56 8.62 -9.10 -33.96
N ARG A 57 9.75 -9.72 -34.30
CA ARG A 57 10.66 -10.33 -33.31
C ARG A 57 11.21 -9.30 -32.30
N SER A 58 11.51 -8.09 -32.75
CA SER A 58 12.00 -7.01 -31.89
C SER A 58 10.89 -6.48 -30.98
N VAL A 59 9.68 -6.32 -31.52
CA VAL A 59 8.48 -5.94 -30.74
C VAL A 59 8.24 -6.94 -29.61
N VAL A 60 8.19 -8.25 -29.93
CA VAL A 60 7.98 -9.32 -28.93
C VAL A 60 9.07 -9.28 -27.85
N SER A 61 10.35 -9.21 -28.24
CA SER A 61 11.46 -9.17 -27.28
C SER A 61 11.39 -7.98 -26.32
N ARG A 62 11.14 -6.77 -26.85
CA ARG A 62 11.01 -5.57 -26.00
C ARG A 62 9.76 -5.62 -25.14
N ASN A 63 8.65 -6.11 -25.67
CA ASN A 63 7.40 -6.18 -24.92
C ASN A 63 7.49 -7.21 -23.79
N ARG A 64 8.19 -8.33 -23.96
CA ARG A 64 8.51 -9.27 -22.87
C ARG A 64 9.23 -8.57 -21.71
N ALA A 65 10.23 -7.75 -22.02
CA ALA A 65 10.96 -6.98 -21.00
C ALA A 65 10.07 -5.92 -20.33
N ARG A 66 9.20 -5.25 -21.10
CA ARG A 66 8.19 -4.32 -20.55
C ARG A 66 7.21 -5.03 -19.62
N LEU A 67 6.74 -6.24 -19.95
CA LEU A 67 5.86 -7.01 -19.07
C LEU A 67 6.54 -7.39 -17.75
N VAL A 68 7.81 -7.80 -17.78
CA VAL A 68 8.58 -8.06 -16.55
C VAL A 68 8.63 -6.81 -15.68
N PHE A 69 8.89 -5.64 -16.28
CA PHE A 69 8.86 -4.36 -15.56
C PHE A 69 7.47 -4.05 -14.98
N LEU A 70 6.39 -4.22 -15.74
CA LEU A 70 5.02 -3.97 -15.26
C LEU A 70 4.63 -4.91 -14.12
N LEU A 71 5.02 -6.18 -14.18
CA LEU A 71 4.79 -7.15 -13.11
C LEU A 71 5.59 -6.79 -11.85
N LEU A 72 6.86 -6.39 -11.99
CA LEU A 72 7.67 -5.89 -10.88
C LEU A 72 6.98 -4.71 -10.17
N ARG A 73 6.55 -3.72 -10.96
CA ARG A 73 5.86 -2.55 -10.46
C ARG A 73 4.56 -2.92 -9.74
N ALA A 74 3.71 -3.73 -10.38
CA ALA A 74 2.37 -4.01 -9.88
C ALA A 74 2.36 -4.91 -8.62
N THR A 75 3.25 -5.89 -8.58
CA THR A 75 3.28 -6.90 -7.51
C THR A 75 4.27 -6.57 -6.40
N GLY A 76 5.26 -5.71 -6.69
CA GLY A 76 6.40 -5.48 -5.82
C GLY A 76 7.26 -6.73 -5.59
N ALA A 77 7.14 -7.78 -6.40
CA ALA A 77 7.91 -9.01 -6.24
C ALA A 77 9.41 -8.83 -6.55
N LYS A 78 10.23 -9.79 -6.13
CA LYS A 78 11.66 -9.77 -6.49
C LYS A 78 11.81 -10.08 -7.98
N LEU A 79 12.80 -9.46 -8.63
CA LEU A 79 13.08 -9.72 -10.06
C LEU A 79 13.25 -11.21 -10.37
N GLY A 80 13.95 -11.96 -9.50
CA GLY A 80 14.10 -13.41 -9.68
C GLY A 80 12.78 -14.19 -9.62
N GLU A 81 11.80 -13.74 -8.82
CA GLU A 81 10.48 -14.38 -8.75
C GLU A 81 9.71 -14.14 -10.05
N ILE A 82 9.74 -12.91 -10.58
CA ILE A 82 9.06 -12.58 -11.84
C ILE A 82 9.69 -13.33 -13.03
N LEU A 83 11.02 -13.41 -13.06
CA LEU A 83 11.74 -14.10 -14.13
C LEU A 83 11.48 -15.60 -14.12
N ALA A 84 11.07 -16.19 -12.99
CA ALA A 84 10.81 -17.61 -12.83
C ALA A 84 9.34 -18.02 -13.10
N ILE A 85 8.47 -17.07 -13.45
CA ILE A 85 7.05 -17.32 -13.73
C ILE A 85 6.90 -18.19 -14.98
N ASP A 86 6.16 -19.29 -14.86
CA ASP A 86 5.63 -20.05 -15.99
C ASP A 86 4.24 -19.52 -16.37
N ASP A 87 4.13 -18.94 -17.56
CA ASP A 87 2.89 -18.33 -18.06
C ASP A 87 1.72 -19.32 -18.27
N ARG A 88 1.98 -20.64 -18.26
CA ARG A 88 0.96 -21.68 -18.41
C ARG A 88 0.36 -22.12 -17.08
N THR A 89 1.13 -22.06 -15.99
CA THR A 89 0.71 -22.62 -14.69
C THR A 89 0.52 -21.58 -13.61
N ASP A 90 1.27 -20.48 -13.64
CA ASP A 90 1.33 -19.57 -12.49
C ASP A 90 0.32 -18.41 -12.58
N PHE A 91 -0.31 -18.19 -13.74
CA PHE A 91 -1.41 -17.23 -13.86
C PHE A 91 -2.78 -17.89 -13.67
N VAL A 92 -3.52 -17.41 -12.69
CA VAL A 92 -4.94 -17.74 -12.52
C VAL A 92 -5.77 -16.63 -13.13
N LEU A 93 -5.84 -16.62 -14.46
CA LEU A 93 -6.45 -15.53 -15.25
C LEU A 93 -7.92 -15.29 -14.94
N ALA A 94 -8.68 -16.30 -14.50
CA ALA A 94 -10.08 -16.15 -14.10
C ALA A 94 -10.24 -15.22 -12.87
N TYR A 95 -9.26 -15.21 -11.98
CA TYR A 95 -9.28 -14.44 -10.73
C TYR A 95 -8.30 -13.27 -10.72
N ARG A 96 -7.64 -12.97 -11.87
CA ARG A 96 -6.62 -11.92 -12.01
C ARG A 96 -5.44 -12.09 -11.06
N LYS A 97 -5.02 -13.32 -10.79
CA LYS A 97 -3.92 -13.63 -9.86
C LYS A 97 -2.70 -14.16 -10.58
N VAL A 98 -1.54 -13.95 -9.97
CA VAL A 98 -0.29 -14.64 -10.28
C VAL A 98 0.26 -15.29 -9.01
N LEU A 99 0.78 -16.51 -9.16
CA LEU A 99 1.46 -17.24 -8.10
C LEU A 99 2.95 -16.89 -8.14
N LEU A 100 3.49 -16.38 -7.03
CA LEU A 100 4.87 -15.93 -6.92
C LEU A 100 5.60 -16.65 -5.79
N GLY A 101 6.89 -16.89 -6.00
CA GLY A 101 7.71 -17.67 -5.08
C GLY A 101 7.68 -19.17 -5.40
N GLY A 102 8.07 -20.00 -4.43
CA GLY A 102 8.41 -21.39 -4.67
C GLY A 102 9.85 -21.56 -5.15
N GLY A 103 10.64 -22.31 -4.38
CA GLY A 103 11.91 -22.86 -4.84
C GLY A 103 11.72 -24.25 -5.46
N LYS A 104 12.79 -24.83 -6.00
CA LYS A 104 12.88 -26.28 -6.23
C LYS A 104 13.57 -26.91 -5.02
N GLY A 105 12.98 -27.92 -4.39
CA GLY A 105 13.57 -28.66 -3.27
C GLY A 105 12.84 -28.47 -1.92
N GLU A 106 13.39 -29.07 -0.86
CA GLU A 106 12.82 -29.07 0.50
C GLU A 106 12.78 -27.68 1.17
N ASP A 107 13.62 -26.73 0.74
CA ASP A 107 13.66 -25.33 1.23
C ASP A 107 12.75 -24.36 0.44
N ALA A 108 11.77 -24.89 -0.31
CA ALA A 108 10.87 -24.08 -1.11
C ALA A 108 9.97 -23.21 -0.22
N LYS A 109 10.20 -21.90 -0.23
CA LYS A 109 9.29 -20.92 0.39
C LYS A 109 7.87 -21.10 -0.16
N PRO A 110 6.82 -20.97 0.68
CA PRO A 110 5.44 -21.11 0.24
C PRO A 110 5.12 -20.14 -0.89
N ARG A 111 4.43 -20.62 -1.92
CA ARG A 111 3.92 -19.79 -3.01
C ARG A 111 2.87 -18.83 -2.45
N ARG A 112 2.92 -17.56 -2.85
CA ARG A 112 1.91 -16.56 -2.50
C ARG A 112 1.11 -16.16 -3.73
N GLU A 113 -0.17 -15.87 -3.53
CA GLU A 113 -1.06 -15.32 -4.55
C GLU A 113 -0.97 -13.79 -4.53
N VAL A 114 -0.79 -13.16 -5.68
CA VAL A 114 -0.82 -11.70 -5.82
C VAL A 114 -1.82 -11.30 -6.90
N TYR A 115 -2.69 -10.34 -6.61
CA TYR A 115 -3.65 -9.82 -7.59
C TYR A 115 -2.98 -8.83 -8.55
N LEU A 116 -3.42 -8.87 -9.80
CA LEU A 116 -2.94 -8.02 -10.87
C LEU A 116 -3.91 -6.87 -11.13
N PRO A 117 -3.40 -5.64 -11.37
CA PRO A 117 -4.19 -4.51 -11.84
C PRO A 117 -4.97 -4.84 -13.10
N GLY A 118 -6.11 -4.18 -13.26
CA GLY A 118 -7.07 -4.60 -14.27
C GLY A 118 -6.61 -4.44 -15.71
N GLU A 119 -5.89 -3.35 -15.98
CA GLU A 119 -5.29 -3.05 -17.28
C GLU A 119 -4.19 -4.05 -17.63
N LEU A 120 -3.28 -4.33 -16.69
CA LEU A 120 -2.20 -5.31 -16.87
C LEU A 120 -2.75 -6.71 -17.12
N HIS A 121 -3.81 -7.10 -16.39
CA HIS A 121 -4.48 -8.39 -16.61
C HIS A 121 -5.10 -8.51 -18.00
N ALA A 122 -5.75 -7.44 -18.48
CA ALA A 122 -6.34 -7.42 -19.82
C ALA A 122 -5.25 -7.53 -20.91
N GLU A 123 -4.16 -6.77 -20.75
CA GLU A 123 -3.00 -6.80 -21.66
C GLU A 123 -2.36 -8.19 -21.69
N LEU A 124 -2.10 -8.80 -20.53
CA LEU A 124 -1.57 -10.16 -20.43
C LEU A 124 -2.49 -11.18 -21.12
N LYS A 125 -3.81 -11.09 -20.90
CA LYS A 125 -4.78 -12.01 -21.51
C LYS A 125 -4.78 -11.91 -23.05
N GLN A 126 -4.61 -10.70 -23.59
CA GLN A 126 -4.50 -10.49 -25.03
C GLN A 126 -3.20 -11.07 -25.58
N LEU A 127 -2.07 -10.80 -24.92
CA LEU A 127 -0.75 -11.27 -25.35
C LEU A 127 -0.59 -12.79 -25.30
N LEU A 128 -1.17 -13.45 -24.29
CA LEU A 128 -1.12 -14.91 -24.19
C LEU A 128 -1.91 -15.64 -25.29
N ARG A 129 -2.78 -14.91 -26.01
CA ARG A 129 -3.54 -15.40 -27.18
C ARG A 129 -2.90 -15.03 -28.51
N ASP A 130 -1.91 -14.15 -28.51
CA ASP A 130 -1.23 -13.68 -29.71
C ASP A 130 -0.29 -14.77 -30.26
N PRO A 131 -0.47 -15.20 -31.53
CA PRO A 131 0.39 -16.20 -32.16
C PRO A 131 1.89 -15.87 -32.09
N ASP A 132 2.26 -14.59 -32.12
CA ASP A 132 3.66 -14.15 -32.12
C ASP A 132 4.39 -14.51 -30.80
N TYR A 133 3.65 -14.82 -29.72
CA TYR A 133 4.19 -15.22 -28.41
C TYR A 133 4.18 -16.74 -28.19
N THR A 134 3.57 -17.51 -29.09
CA THR A 134 3.49 -18.98 -29.03
C THR A 134 4.86 -19.65 -28.83
N PRO A 135 5.94 -19.24 -29.54
CA PRO A 135 7.26 -19.84 -29.37
C PRO A 135 7.88 -19.63 -27.99
N HIS A 136 7.35 -18.69 -27.21
CA HIS A 136 7.87 -18.33 -25.89
C HIS A 136 6.99 -18.84 -24.73
N ARG A 137 5.89 -19.55 -25.01
CA ARG A 137 4.97 -20.07 -23.98
C ARG A 137 5.68 -21.03 -23.03
N GLY A 138 5.41 -20.90 -21.73
CA GLY A 138 6.15 -21.55 -20.64
C GLY A 138 7.43 -20.80 -20.23
N GLY A 139 7.76 -19.71 -20.92
CA GLY A 139 8.98 -18.95 -20.66
C GLY A 139 8.95 -17.51 -21.16
N ILE A 140 7.75 -16.91 -21.25
CA ILE A 140 7.61 -15.51 -21.66
C ILE A 140 8.45 -14.60 -20.75
N PHE A 141 8.56 -14.91 -19.47
CA PHE A 141 9.28 -14.10 -18.48
C PHE A 141 10.72 -14.56 -18.24
N HIS A 142 11.15 -15.71 -18.78
CA HIS A 142 12.53 -16.19 -18.69
C HIS A 142 13.47 -15.29 -19.54
N LEU A 143 13.99 -14.25 -18.90
CA LEU A 143 14.98 -13.31 -19.42
C LEU A 143 16.19 -13.29 -18.49
N ASP A 144 17.35 -12.94 -19.03
CA ASP A 144 18.55 -12.75 -18.20
C ASP A 144 18.37 -11.58 -17.22
N GLN A 145 18.83 -11.78 -15.98
CA GLN A 145 18.69 -10.78 -14.91
C GLN A 145 19.55 -9.55 -15.18
N GLY A 146 20.74 -9.72 -15.74
CA GLY A 146 21.64 -8.64 -16.12
C GLY A 146 21.06 -7.80 -17.26
N TYR A 147 20.47 -8.45 -18.26
CA TYR A 147 19.72 -7.82 -19.33
C TYR A 147 18.56 -6.98 -18.79
N MET A 148 17.72 -7.54 -17.90
CA MET A 148 16.61 -6.77 -17.34
C MET A 148 17.06 -5.57 -16.52
N ARG A 149 18.12 -5.70 -15.71
CA ARG A 149 18.69 -4.57 -14.98
C ARG A 149 19.15 -3.47 -15.94
N ARG A 150 19.86 -3.83 -17.01
CA ARG A 150 20.32 -2.89 -18.04
C ARG A 150 19.15 -2.17 -18.70
N VAL A 151 18.12 -2.90 -19.13
CA VAL A 151 16.92 -2.31 -19.75
C VAL A 151 16.26 -1.30 -18.81
N ILE A 152 16.08 -1.64 -17.54
CA ILE A 152 15.48 -0.72 -16.56
C ILE A 152 16.35 0.54 -16.41
N TYR A 153 17.68 0.40 -16.30
CA TYR A 153 18.58 1.55 -16.19
C TYR A 153 18.56 2.44 -17.43
N ASP A 154 18.51 1.87 -18.63
CA ASP A 154 18.44 2.63 -19.87
C ASP A 154 17.12 3.41 -19.96
N ARG A 155 15.99 2.78 -19.59
CA ARG A 155 14.68 3.46 -19.56
C ARG A 155 14.63 4.55 -18.49
N ALA A 156 15.24 4.32 -17.33
CA ALA A 156 15.33 5.31 -16.27
C ALA A 156 16.18 6.52 -16.68
N SER A 157 17.31 6.29 -17.33
CA SER A 157 18.15 7.36 -17.86
C SER A 157 17.39 8.22 -18.88
N GLU A 158 16.63 7.61 -19.78
CA GLU A 158 15.78 8.35 -20.73
C GLU A 158 14.64 9.12 -20.05
N ALA A 159 14.13 8.59 -18.93
CA ALA A 159 13.12 9.25 -18.12
C ALA A 159 13.69 10.33 -17.19
N GLY A 160 15.03 10.54 -17.16
CA GLY A 160 15.69 11.48 -16.25
C GLY A 160 15.63 11.04 -14.78
N ILE A 161 15.64 9.73 -14.52
CA ILE A 161 15.63 9.12 -13.18
C ILE A 161 17.05 8.67 -12.82
N PRO A 162 17.57 9.05 -11.64
CA PRO A 162 18.88 8.61 -11.19
C PRO A 162 19.02 7.08 -11.17
N LYS A 163 20.16 6.57 -11.63
CA LYS A 163 20.42 5.13 -11.73
C LYS A 163 20.27 4.39 -10.40
N HIS A 164 20.62 5.04 -9.29
CA HIS A 164 20.52 4.43 -7.96
C HIS A 164 19.06 4.15 -7.55
N LEU A 165 18.09 4.94 -8.04
CA LEU A 165 16.66 4.73 -7.79
C LEU A 165 16.04 3.71 -8.76
N ALA A 166 16.65 3.46 -9.90
CA ALA A 166 16.09 2.62 -10.96
C ALA A 166 16.36 1.11 -10.79
N ASN A 167 16.70 0.64 -9.59
CA ASN A 167 16.96 -0.77 -9.37
C ASN A 167 15.67 -1.54 -8.96
N PRO A 168 15.59 -2.88 -9.17
CA PRO A 168 14.39 -3.65 -8.84
C PRO A 168 13.97 -3.58 -7.36
N ASN A 169 14.90 -3.43 -6.42
CA ASN A 169 14.57 -3.31 -5.01
C ASN A 169 13.91 -1.96 -4.71
N THR A 170 14.39 -0.88 -5.33
CA THR A 170 13.75 0.44 -5.22
C THR A 170 12.38 0.44 -5.88
N LEU A 171 12.16 -0.23 -7.02
CA LEU A 171 10.81 -0.42 -7.58
C LEU A 171 9.88 -1.14 -6.61
N ARG A 172 10.36 -2.20 -5.94
CA ARG A 172 9.63 -2.91 -4.89
C ARG A 172 9.31 -2.02 -3.68
N ARG A 173 10.24 -1.19 -3.22
CA ARG A 173 9.99 -0.21 -2.14
C ARG A 173 8.99 0.85 -2.57
N SER A 174 9.10 1.35 -3.80
CA SER A 174 8.16 2.32 -4.38
C SER A 174 6.74 1.75 -4.38
N ARG A 175 6.58 0.47 -4.70
CA ARG A 175 5.29 -0.23 -4.60
C ARG A 175 4.78 -0.33 -3.16
N ALA A 176 5.65 -0.63 -2.20
CA ALA A 176 5.28 -0.65 -0.79
C ALA A 176 4.75 0.71 -0.32
N VAL A 177 5.49 1.78 -0.64
CA VAL A 177 5.14 3.17 -0.30
C VAL A 177 3.85 3.60 -1.00
N GLU A 178 3.64 3.23 -2.26
CA GLU A 178 2.40 3.48 -3.00
C GLU A 178 1.18 2.81 -2.32
N LEU A 179 1.31 1.55 -1.91
CA LEU A 179 0.23 0.84 -1.22
C LEU A 179 -0.08 1.49 0.14
N LEU A 180 0.94 1.84 0.91
CA LEU A 180 0.79 2.55 2.18
C LEU A 180 0.11 3.91 1.98
N HIS A 181 0.54 4.69 0.99
CA HIS A 181 -0.09 5.96 0.62
C HIS A 181 -1.55 5.80 0.22
N ASN A 182 -1.91 4.69 -0.41
CA ASN A 182 -3.29 4.36 -0.78
C ASN A 182 -4.11 3.78 0.41
N GLY A 183 -3.57 3.80 1.62
CA GLY A 183 -4.25 3.38 2.84
C GLY A 183 -4.31 1.86 3.01
N VAL A 184 -3.44 1.11 2.34
CA VAL A 184 -3.27 -0.33 2.59
C VAL A 184 -2.43 -0.50 3.85
N PRO A 185 -2.91 -1.21 4.89
CA PRO A 185 -2.16 -1.38 6.13
C PRO A 185 -0.82 -2.08 5.93
N LEU A 186 0.20 -1.70 6.71
CA LEU A 186 1.56 -2.23 6.59
C LEU A 186 1.62 -3.76 6.63
N THR A 187 0.79 -4.40 7.46
CA THR A 187 0.70 -5.85 7.58
C THR A 187 0.25 -6.52 6.28
N VAL A 188 -0.70 -5.91 5.56
CA VAL A 188 -1.18 -6.37 4.25
C VAL A 188 -0.09 -6.13 3.19
N VAL A 189 0.57 -4.97 3.22
CA VAL A 189 1.68 -4.64 2.32
C VAL A 189 2.84 -5.63 2.48
N GLN A 190 3.25 -5.92 3.72
CA GLN A 190 4.29 -6.90 4.04
C GLN A 190 3.98 -8.28 3.47
N ARG A 191 2.73 -8.73 3.57
CA ARG A 191 2.27 -10.01 3.01
C ARG A 191 2.25 -10.04 1.48
N ILE A 192 1.70 -9.00 0.83
CA ILE A 192 1.73 -8.86 -0.64
C ILE A 192 3.17 -8.97 -1.16
N LEU A 193 4.09 -8.28 -0.48
CA LEU A 193 5.50 -8.29 -0.84
C LEU A 193 6.18 -9.63 -0.50
N GLY A 194 5.69 -10.39 0.48
CA GLY A 194 6.29 -11.64 0.95
C GLY A 194 7.38 -11.44 2.00
N HIS A 195 7.30 -10.34 2.75
CA HIS A 195 8.13 -10.04 3.92
C HIS A 195 7.35 -10.40 5.19
N LEU A 196 7.34 -11.68 5.57
CA LEU A 196 6.93 -12.06 6.93
C LEU A 196 8.18 -11.98 7.82
N THR A 197 8.34 -10.90 8.59
CA THR A 197 9.25 -10.86 9.73
C THR A 197 8.44 -10.97 11.02
N ALA A 198 8.95 -11.71 11.99
CA ALA A 198 8.23 -12.20 13.18
C ALA A 198 7.68 -11.13 14.15
N ASN A 199 7.93 -9.84 13.93
CA ASN A 199 7.53 -8.79 14.85
C ASN A 199 6.38 -7.93 14.28
N SER A 200 5.26 -7.96 15.01
CA SER A 200 4.03 -7.15 14.85
C SER A 200 2.95 -7.64 13.86
N THR A 201 2.72 -8.96 13.79
CA THR A 201 1.64 -9.55 12.98
C THR A 201 0.58 -10.29 13.81
N ALA A 202 0.49 -10.06 15.13
CA ALA A 202 -0.39 -10.85 16.00
C ALA A 202 -1.88 -10.74 15.65
N ALA A 203 -2.38 -9.54 15.35
CA ALA A 203 -3.80 -9.36 15.02
C ALA A 203 -4.22 -9.88 13.62
N PHE A 204 -3.26 -10.03 12.70
CA PHE A 204 -3.50 -10.51 11.33
C PHE A 204 -3.28 -12.02 11.20
N LEU A 205 -2.32 -12.59 11.95
CA LEU A 205 -2.04 -14.03 12.00
C LEU A 205 -3.19 -14.84 12.61
N ASP A 206 -4.06 -14.21 13.40
CA ASP A 206 -5.26 -14.84 14.00
C ASP A 206 -6.46 -14.91 13.06
N LEU A 207 -6.35 -14.42 11.81
CA LEU A 207 -7.41 -14.51 10.79
C LEU A 207 -7.20 -15.74 9.90
N PRO A 208 -8.27 -16.48 9.53
CA PRO A 208 -8.18 -17.53 8.53
C PRO A 208 -7.63 -17.01 7.20
N GLU A 209 -6.84 -17.82 6.46
CA GLU A 209 -6.22 -17.39 5.19
C GLU A 209 -7.21 -16.82 4.16
N GLU A 210 -8.43 -17.36 4.13
CA GLU A 210 -9.49 -16.91 3.22
C GLU A 210 -9.97 -15.48 3.52
N GLU A 211 -9.99 -15.10 4.79
CA GLU A 211 -10.36 -13.75 5.23
C GLU A 211 -9.27 -12.74 4.86
N GLN A 212 -8.01 -13.12 5.05
CA GLN A 212 -6.85 -12.31 4.64
C GLN A 212 -6.86 -12.07 3.12
N LYS A 213 -7.13 -13.11 2.32
CA LYS A 213 -7.24 -13.01 0.84
C LYS A 213 -8.38 -12.09 0.39
N ARG A 214 -9.53 -12.10 1.09
CA ARG A 214 -10.67 -11.19 0.79
C ARG A 214 -10.29 -9.74 1.02
N MET A 215 -9.61 -9.44 2.12
CA MET A 215 -9.14 -8.09 2.44
C MET A 215 -8.13 -7.60 1.40
N GLU A 216 -7.11 -8.40 1.08
CA GLU A 216 -6.13 -8.09 0.03
C GLU A 216 -6.80 -7.73 -1.29
N LYS A 217 -7.78 -8.54 -1.72
CA LYS A 217 -8.55 -8.27 -2.94
C LYS A 217 -9.28 -6.93 -2.87
N HIS A 218 -9.95 -6.65 -1.74
CA HIS A 218 -10.72 -5.41 -1.57
C HIS A 218 -9.83 -4.16 -1.63
N PHE A 219 -8.64 -4.20 -1.00
CA PHE A 219 -7.68 -3.11 -1.05
C PHE A 219 -7.12 -2.87 -2.45
N LEU A 220 -6.78 -3.94 -3.19
CA LEU A 220 -6.27 -3.85 -4.55
C LEU A 220 -7.35 -3.47 -5.58
N ASP A 221 -8.61 -3.87 -5.36
CA ASP A 221 -9.74 -3.42 -6.18
C ASP A 221 -10.02 -1.91 -5.98
N ARG A 222 -9.76 -1.37 -4.78
CA ARG A 222 -9.85 0.08 -4.50
C ARG A 222 -8.75 0.87 -5.22
N GLU A 223 -7.53 0.34 -5.28
CA GLU A 223 -6.42 0.93 -6.04
C GLU A 223 -6.76 1.11 -7.53
N ASN A 224 -7.42 0.10 -8.13
CA ASN A 224 -7.82 0.13 -9.54
C ASN A 224 -8.97 1.13 -9.84
N ARG A 225 -9.70 1.59 -8.82
CA ARG A 225 -10.71 2.65 -8.98
C ARG A 225 -10.03 4.00 -8.85
N ARG A 226 -9.38 4.45 -9.93
CA ARG A 226 -8.95 5.86 -10.05
C ARG A 226 -10.17 6.77 -9.82
N SER A 227 -10.00 7.73 -8.91
CA SER A 227 -10.91 8.83 -8.54
C SER A 227 -12.20 8.48 -7.78
N ALA A 228 -12.16 8.72 -6.45
CA ALA A 228 -13.11 9.59 -5.74
C ALA A 228 -12.85 9.52 -4.22
N GLY A 229 -12.11 10.49 -3.68
CA GLY A 229 -11.99 10.73 -2.24
C GLY A 229 -11.12 9.73 -1.46
N VAL A 230 -10.07 10.23 -0.82
CA VAL A 230 -9.39 9.57 0.29
C VAL A 230 -10.41 9.45 1.42
N HIS A 231 -11.17 8.36 1.43
CA HIS A 231 -12.06 8.06 2.53
C HIS A 231 -11.21 7.52 3.68
N ASN A 232 -11.42 8.08 4.88
CA ASN A 232 -10.84 7.62 6.13
C ASN A 232 -11.42 6.25 6.47
N THR A 233 -10.90 5.22 5.82
CA THR A 233 -11.43 3.86 5.90
C THR A 233 -10.45 2.99 6.66
N PHE A 234 -10.93 2.41 7.75
CA PHE A 234 -10.23 1.49 8.61
C PHE A 234 -10.82 0.10 8.43
N PHE A 235 -9.95 -0.88 8.32
CA PHE A 235 -10.35 -2.28 8.25
C PHE A 235 -9.91 -2.98 9.53
N GLY A 236 -10.75 -3.87 10.04
CA GLY A 236 -10.46 -4.51 11.31
C GLY A 236 -11.43 -5.62 11.66
N LYS A 237 -11.19 -6.20 12.83
CA LYS A 237 -12.05 -7.20 13.45
C LYS A 237 -12.93 -6.49 14.47
N VAL A 238 -14.21 -6.83 14.50
CA VAL A 238 -15.13 -6.41 15.56
C VAL A 238 -14.64 -7.04 16.86
N ALA A 239 -14.09 -6.21 17.75
CA ALA A 239 -13.54 -6.63 19.03
C ALA A 239 -14.64 -6.85 20.06
N THR A 240 -15.60 -5.91 20.14
CA THR A 240 -16.74 -5.99 21.06
C THR A 240 -18.01 -5.50 20.38
N VAL A 241 -19.16 -6.06 20.79
CA VAL A 241 -20.49 -5.60 20.40
C VAL A 241 -21.38 -5.51 21.65
N GLU A 242 -21.78 -4.29 21.99
CA GLU A 242 -22.76 -3.99 23.02
C GLU A 242 -24.11 -3.68 22.35
N ILE A 243 -25.02 -4.65 22.39
CA ILE A 243 -26.34 -4.52 21.78
C ILE A 243 -27.26 -3.75 22.73
N GLY A 244 -27.83 -2.64 22.24
CA GLY A 244 -28.89 -1.90 22.93
C GLY A 244 -30.23 -1.97 22.18
N GLU A 245 -31.29 -1.42 22.78
CA GLU A 245 -32.64 -1.51 22.21
C GLU A 245 -32.79 -0.75 20.88
N ILE A 246 -32.19 0.43 20.78
CA ILE A 246 -32.26 1.29 19.59
C ILE A 246 -30.90 1.37 18.88
N GLN A 247 -29.85 1.49 19.67
CA GLN A 247 -28.48 1.66 19.21
C GLN A 247 -27.59 0.58 19.79
N SER A 248 -26.68 0.10 18.97
CA SER A 248 -25.63 -0.83 19.36
C SER A 248 -24.28 -0.14 19.22
N ARG A 249 -23.43 -0.31 20.22
CA ARG A 249 -22.04 0.13 20.19
C ARG A 249 -21.18 -1.04 19.77
N LEU A 250 -20.29 -0.83 18.81
CA LEU A 250 -19.27 -1.81 18.48
C LEU A 250 -17.89 -1.16 18.46
N THR A 251 -16.89 -1.94 18.85
CA THR A 251 -15.49 -1.53 18.75
C THR A 251 -14.82 -2.35 17.66
N VAL A 252 -14.22 -1.71 16.67
CA VAL A 252 -13.43 -2.33 15.62
C VAL A 252 -11.96 -2.14 15.96
N ARG A 253 -11.24 -3.24 16.16
CA ARG A 253 -9.77 -3.21 16.25
C ARG A 253 -9.22 -3.21 14.83
N THR A 254 -8.65 -2.08 14.42
CA THR A 254 -8.12 -1.90 13.08
C THR A 254 -6.85 -2.71 12.87
N LEU A 255 -6.47 -2.93 11.62
CA LEU A 255 -5.21 -3.57 11.26
C LEU A 255 -3.97 -2.79 11.70
N GLY A 256 -4.11 -1.48 11.89
CA GLY A 256 -3.10 -0.59 12.47
C GLY A 256 -3.01 -0.65 14.00
N GLY A 257 -3.85 -1.48 14.65
CA GLY A 257 -3.90 -1.62 16.11
C GLY A 257 -4.79 -0.60 16.81
N HIS A 258 -5.36 0.36 16.09
CA HIS A 258 -6.27 1.34 16.68
C HIS A 258 -7.60 0.70 17.10
N LEU A 259 -8.21 1.21 18.18
CA LEU A 259 -9.58 0.88 18.55
C LEU A 259 -10.50 1.98 18.03
N LEU A 260 -11.46 1.59 17.19
CA LEU A 260 -12.42 2.51 16.59
C LEU A 260 -13.84 2.11 17.03
N THR A 261 -14.46 2.98 17.81
CA THR A 261 -15.82 2.82 18.32
C THR A 261 -16.82 3.39 17.33
N ALA A 262 -17.84 2.61 16.99
CA ALA A 262 -18.98 3.04 16.20
C ALA A 262 -20.28 2.82 16.98
N ILE A 263 -21.22 3.76 16.87
CA ILE A 263 -22.59 3.58 17.35
C ILE A 263 -23.49 3.54 16.11
N ILE A 264 -24.16 2.41 15.91
CA ILE A 264 -25.07 2.16 14.79
C ILE A 264 -26.45 1.76 15.32
N SER A 265 -27.49 1.83 14.48
CA SER A 265 -28.78 1.28 14.89
C SER A 265 -28.69 -0.24 15.08
N THR A 266 -29.41 -0.80 16.05
CA THR A 266 -29.42 -2.26 16.28
C THR A 266 -29.91 -3.02 15.04
N LYS A 267 -30.87 -2.45 14.31
CA LYS A 267 -31.31 -2.95 13.00
C LYS A 267 -30.18 -2.97 11.95
N SER A 268 -29.28 -1.99 11.97
CA SER A 268 -28.10 -1.97 11.08
C SER A 268 -27.09 -3.05 11.46
N LEU A 269 -26.85 -3.25 12.76
CA LEU A 269 -25.97 -4.33 13.25
C LEU A 269 -26.48 -5.70 12.75
N GLU A 270 -27.76 -5.97 12.94
CA GLU A 270 -28.42 -7.20 12.51
C GLU A 270 -28.40 -7.39 10.98
N SER A 271 -28.82 -6.36 10.24
CA SER A 271 -28.91 -6.46 8.77
C SER A 271 -27.56 -6.58 8.09
N LEU A 272 -26.50 -6.04 8.69
CA LEU A 272 -25.12 -6.20 8.22
C LEU A 272 -24.48 -7.52 8.70
N GLY A 273 -25.11 -8.25 9.62
CA GLY A 273 -24.54 -9.49 10.18
C GLY A 273 -23.24 -9.27 10.96
N LEU A 274 -23.05 -8.08 11.51
CA LEU A 274 -21.87 -7.73 12.30
C LEU A 274 -21.94 -8.43 13.66
N ARG A 275 -20.86 -9.13 14.01
CA ARG A 275 -20.73 -9.90 15.25
C ARG A 275 -19.31 -9.82 15.77
N GLU A 276 -19.13 -10.05 17.06
CA GLU A 276 -17.79 -10.17 17.64
C GLU A 276 -16.97 -11.20 16.89
N GLY A 277 -15.72 -10.83 16.62
CA GLY A 277 -14.80 -11.58 15.80
C GLY A 277 -15.05 -11.52 14.29
N GLY A 278 -16.16 -10.94 13.83
CA GLY A 278 -16.40 -10.69 12.40
C GLY A 278 -15.51 -9.58 11.84
N LEU A 279 -15.32 -9.58 10.52
CA LEU A 279 -14.63 -8.49 9.84
C LEU A 279 -15.56 -7.31 9.60
N ALA A 280 -15.02 -6.12 9.74
CA ALA A 280 -15.72 -4.87 9.50
C ALA A 280 -14.82 -3.85 8.80
N THR A 281 -15.46 -3.05 7.96
CA THR A 281 -14.90 -1.82 7.40
C THR A 281 -15.57 -0.65 8.10
N ALA A 282 -14.79 0.17 8.80
CA ALA A 282 -15.24 1.41 9.42
C ALA A 282 -14.76 2.60 8.59
N ARG A 283 -15.64 3.56 8.31
CA ARG A 283 -15.32 4.71 7.48
C ARG A 283 -15.80 6.00 8.14
N ILE A 284 -14.93 7.00 8.15
CA ILE A 284 -15.22 8.35 8.61
C ILE A 284 -15.17 9.28 7.39
N LYS A 285 -16.09 10.23 7.31
CA LYS A 285 -16.02 11.28 6.27
C LYS A 285 -15.07 12.36 6.75
N ALA A 286 -14.25 12.92 5.85
CA ALA A 286 -13.33 14.00 6.16
C ALA A 286 -13.95 15.20 6.93
N PRO A 287 -15.16 15.71 6.61
CA PRO A 287 -15.80 16.78 7.38
C PRO A 287 -16.30 16.37 8.77
N TRP A 288 -16.23 15.09 9.15
CA TRP A 288 -16.55 14.61 10.50
C TRP A 288 -15.31 14.32 11.34
N VAL A 289 -14.12 14.58 10.79
CA VAL A 289 -12.88 14.51 11.54
C VAL A 289 -12.59 15.88 12.13
N THR A 290 -12.46 15.95 13.45
CA THR A 290 -11.97 17.13 14.16
C THR A 290 -10.47 17.06 14.32
N LEU A 291 -9.80 18.21 14.35
CA LEU A 291 -8.38 18.30 14.62
C LEU A 291 -8.15 19.15 15.85
N ASP A 292 -7.25 18.72 16.73
CA ASP A 292 -6.86 19.44 17.93
C ASP A 292 -5.33 19.46 18.05
N ALA A 293 -4.75 20.67 18.15
CA ALA A 293 -3.30 20.87 18.31
C ALA A 293 -2.81 20.74 19.77
N ALA A 294 -3.73 20.72 20.75
CA ALA A 294 -3.39 20.74 22.17
C ALA A 294 -3.02 19.35 22.75
N PRO A 295 -2.12 19.28 23.76
CA PRO A 295 -1.85 18.06 24.52
C PRO A 295 -3.09 17.59 25.31
N ALA A 296 -3.15 16.29 25.58
CA ALA A 296 -4.34 15.52 25.91
C ALA A 296 -5.13 15.94 27.17
N GLU A 297 -4.65 16.89 27.97
CA GLU A 297 -5.24 17.21 29.27
C GLU A 297 -6.50 18.10 29.17
N ASP A 298 -6.70 18.84 28.07
CA ASP A 298 -7.77 19.86 27.98
C ASP A 298 -8.72 19.78 26.75
N ALA A 299 -8.79 18.66 26.00
CA ALA A 299 -9.64 18.59 24.79
C ALA A 299 -10.61 17.38 24.72
N THR A 300 -11.90 17.70 24.95
CA THR A 300 -13.13 17.27 24.22
C THR A 300 -13.31 15.81 23.75
N GLY A 301 -14.11 15.05 24.52
CA GLY A 301 -15.36 14.37 24.12
C GLY A 301 -15.43 13.31 23.00
N ALA A 302 -14.48 13.23 22.05
CA ALA A 302 -14.57 12.29 20.93
C ALA A 302 -14.12 10.88 21.35
N GLU A 303 -14.95 9.86 21.09
CA GLU A 303 -14.65 8.47 21.45
C GLU A 303 -13.54 7.86 20.60
N ASN A 304 -13.37 8.36 19.37
CA ASN A 304 -12.28 7.96 18.49
C ASN A 304 -11.26 9.09 18.45
N ARG A 305 -10.06 8.84 18.98
CA ARG A 305 -8.93 9.78 18.93
C ARG A 305 -7.68 9.09 18.46
N PHE A 306 -7.06 9.66 17.43
CA PHE A 306 -5.86 9.13 16.81
C PHE A 306 -4.78 10.20 16.82
N ARG A 307 -3.60 9.85 17.34
CA ARG A 307 -2.44 10.73 17.30
C ARG A 307 -1.80 10.65 15.92
N GLY A 308 -1.40 11.79 15.39
CA GLY A 308 -0.67 11.83 14.13
C GLY A 308 0.15 13.10 13.94
N VAL A 309 0.69 13.22 12.74
CA VAL A 309 1.48 14.35 12.28
C VAL A 309 0.87 14.87 10.98
N VAL A 310 0.77 16.19 10.84
CA VAL A 310 0.26 16.81 9.62
C VAL A 310 1.24 16.58 8.47
N GLU A 311 0.82 15.86 7.43
CA GLU A 311 1.61 15.65 6.21
C GLU A 311 1.48 16.83 5.26
N ARG A 312 0.24 17.32 5.09
CA ARG A 312 -0.11 18.31 4.08
C ARG A 312 -1.34 19.08 4.51
N VAL A 313 -1.28 20.38 4.29
CA VAL A 313 -2.44 21.27 4.36
C VAL A 313 -2.69 21.84 2.97
N THR A 314 -3.94 21.82 2.51
CA THR A 314 -4.33 22.40 1.22
C THR A 314 -5.56 23.25 1.40
N GLN A 315 -5.36 24.56 1.29
CA GLN A 315 -6.41 25.54 1.42
C GLN A 315 -7.17 25.69 0.10
N GLY A 316 -8.49 25.55 0.16
CA GLY A 316 -9.41 25.96 -0.89
C GLY A 316 -10.02 27.33 -0.60
N GLY A 317 -11.06 27.70 -1.36
CA GLY A 317 -11.75 28.99 -1.18
C GLY A 317 -12.47 29.13 0.16
N ASP A 318 -13.10 28.05 0.64
CA ASP A 318 -13.99 28.09 1.81
C ASP A 318 -13.57 27.15 2.95
N ALA A 319 -12.70 26.18 2.66
CA ALA A 319 -12.25 25.16 3.59
C ALA A 319 -10.83 24.70 3.24
N ALA A 320 -10.17 24.06 4.20
CA ALA A 320 -8.91 23.39 3.99
C ALA A 320 -9.04 21.88 4.15
N GLU A 321 -8.35 21.15 3.30
CA GLU A 321 -8.06 19.74 3.50
C GLU A 321 -6.75 19.62 4.29
N VAL A 322 -6.79 18.89 5.40
CA VAL A 322 -5.61 18.56 6.20
C VAL A 322 -5.43 17.05 6.18
N VAL A 323 -4.26 16.59 5.73
CA VAL A 323 -3.89 15.17 5.74
C VAL A 323 -2.99 14.92 6.94
N VAL A 324 -3.39 13.99 7.79
CA VAL A 324 -2.68 13.57 9.00
C VAL A 324 -2.19 12.13 8.81
N VAL A 325 -0.91 11.89 9.08
CA VAL A 325 -0.35 10.53 9.18
C VAL A 325 -0.44 10.08 10.62
N LEU A 326 -1.18 9.00 10.87
CA LEU A 326 -1.31 8.37 12.18
C LEU A 326 -0.03 7.59 12.54
N THR A 327 0.10 7.19 13.80
CA THR A 327 1.29 6.47 14.31
C THR A 327 1.58 5.13 13.61
N ASP A 328 0.56 4.52 12.99
CA ASP A 328 0.68 3.28 12.20
C ASP A 328 0.94 3.53 10.71
N GLY A 329 1.13 4.79 10.30
CA GLY A 329 1.30 5.21 8.92
C GLY A 329 -0.01 5.40 8.13
N THR A 330 -1.17 5.16 8.75
CA THR A 330 -2.47 5.39 8.10
C THR A 330 -2.66 6.88 7.82
N LYS A 331 -3.08 7.23 6.60
CA LYS A 331 -3.44 8.60 6.23
C LYS A 331 -4.90 8.90 6.53
N LEU A 332 -5.14 9.98 7.23
CA LEU A 332 -6.45 10.48 7.61
C LEU A 332 -6.64 11.90 7.05
N SER A 333 -7.67 12.09 6.23
CA SER A 333 -8.05 13.42 5.73
C SER A 333 -9.10 14.05 6.63
N ALA A 334 -8.90 15.30 7.02
CA ALA A 334 -9.89 16.14 7.68
C ALA A 334 -10.23 17.33 6.77
N THR A 335 -11.51 17.73 6.78
CA THR A 335 -11.94 18.98 6.14
C THR A 335 -12.29 19.98 7.23
N VAL A 336 -11.54 21.06 7.33
CA VAL A 336 -11.68 22.09 8.37
C VAL A 336 -11.98 23.45 7.74
N GLY A 337 -12.70 24.31 8.47
CA GLY A 337 -12.90 25.70 8.05
C GLY A 337 -11.60 26.50 8.08
N LEU A 338 -11.49 27.53 7.24
CA LEU A 338 -10.27 28.36 7.16
C LEU A 338 -9.99 29.13 8.45
N ASP A 339 -11.03 29.50 9.21
CA ASP A 339 -10.88 30.18 10.50
C ASP A 339 -10.33 29.21 11.55
N ALA A 340 -10.92 28.01 11.65
CA ALA A 340 -10.43 26.95 12.55
C ALA A 340 -8.97 26.56 12.23
N LEU A 341 -8.60 26.44 10.95
CA LEU A 341 -7.22 26.17 10.57
C LEU A 341 -6.26 27.28 11.05
N ARG A 342 -6.67 28.54 10.90
CA ARG A 342 -5.88 29.70 11.36
C ARG A 342 -5.73 29.70 12.87
N ASP A 343 -6.80 29.43 13.61
CA ASP A 343 -6.80 29.41 15.08
C ASP A 343 -5.92 28.28 15.64
N MET A 344 -5.91 27.12 14.98
CA MET A 344 -5.07 25.98 15.40
C MET A 344 -3.59 26.16 15.08
N HIS A 345 -3.22 27.12 14.22
CA HIS A 345 -1.84 27.37 13.78
C HIS A 345 -1.14 26.11 13.22
N LEU A 346 -1.89 25.18 12.62
CA LEU A 346 -1.35 23.90 12.12
C LEU A 346 -0.63 24.07 10.78
N GLY A 347 0.63 23.65 10.75
CA GLY A 347 1.48 23.51 9.57
C GLY A 347 1.90 22.06 9.31
N GLN A 348 2.58 21.85 8.19
CA GLN A 348 3.19 20.55 7.86
C GLN A 348 4.28 20.21 8.89
N GLY A 349 4.24 18.98 9.41
CA GLY A 349 5.16 18.49 10.44
C GLY A 349 4.64 18.63 11.87
N ASP A 350 3.52 19.33 12.08
CA ASP A 350 2.98 19.52 13.42
C ASP A 350 2.28 18.26 13.95
N GLY A 351 2.50 17.99 15.24
CA GLY A 351 1.77 16.95 15.95
C GLY A 351 0.32 17.37 16.18
N VAL A 352 -0.63 16.49 15.88
CA VAL A 352 -2.06 16.77 15.97
C VAL A 352 -2.83 15.54 16.46
N TRP A 353 -3.95 15.78 17.13
CA TRP A 353 -4.95 14.75 17.42
C TRP A 353 -6.09 14.86 16.42
N ALA A 354 -6.41 13.74 15.78
CA ALA A 354 -7.59 13.63 14.95
C ALA A 354 -8.69 12.89 15.71
N GLY A 355 -9.84 13.54 15.86
CA GLY A 355 -11.01 13.05 16.57
C GLY A 355 -12.17 12.71 15.64
N ALA A 356 -13.02 11.77 16.04
CA ALA A 356 -14.33 11.58 15.44
C ALA A 356 -15.33 11.01 16.45
N SER A 357 -16.57 11.48 16.39
CA SER A 357 -17.66 10.88 17.17
C SER A 357 -17.93 9.45 16.71
N ALA A 358 -18.26 8.57 17.66
CA ALA A 358 -18.71 7.21 17.34
C ALA A 358 -19.96 7.18 16.42
N PHE A 359 -20.78 8.23 16.42
CA PHE A 359 -21.93 8.38 15.50
C PHE A 359 -21.54 8.76 14.08
N SER A 360 -20.33 9.27 13.87
CA SER A 360 -19.81 9.65 12.56
C SER A 360 -19.08 8.50 11.86
N VAL A 361 -19.05 7.32 12.47
CA VAL A 361 -18.47 6.12 11.89
C VAL A 361 -19.52 5.34 11.12
N ILE A 362 -19.27 5.16 9.83
CA ILE A 362 -20.07 4.29 8.96
C ILE A 362 -19.42 2.91 8.93
N VAL A 363 -20.14 1.88 9.36
CA VAL A 363 -19.64 0.49 9.36
C VAL A 363 -20.30 -0.33 8.26
N ALA A 364 -19.53 -1.22 7.63
CA ALA A 364 -20.01 -2.27 6.74
C ALA A 364 -19.35 -3.60 7.11
N ALA A 365 -20.04 -4.72 6.87
CA ALA A 365 -19.44 -6.05 7.00
C ALA A 365 -18.38 -6.29 5.92
N GLY A 366 -17.30 -6.97 6.31
CA GLY A 366 -16.13 -7.29 5.47
C GLY A 366 -16.26 -8.54 4.63
#